data_AF-A0A5E9AYC1-F1
#
_entry.id   AF-A0A5E9AYC1-F1
#
_cell.length_a   1.000
_cell.length_b   1.000
_cell.length_c   1.000
_cell.angle_alpha   90.00
_cell.angle_beta   90.00
_cell.angle_gamma   90.00
#
_symmetry.space_group_name_H-M   'P 1'
#
loop_
_entity.id
_entity.type
_entity.pdbx_description
1 polymer ?
#
loop_
_entity_poly.entity_id
_entity_poly.type
_entity_poly.pdbx_seq_one_letter_code
_entity_poly.pdbx_strand_id
1 'polypeptide(L)'
;DLKLRRQMQDELKAIQKRVGTAFVHVTHDQEEAMALADHCVVMNDGRIEDKGPPERVYARPKTRFSATFMGESTILAGTVTEAENGIVTVSTAVGPVSLPGASTAGATVALAIRPEHLVLGKAKGDVALGDGKVGDVVFQGSFKRVLATSTLDPAPQFIAKASASATVQAGDTIAISCNAQDIILLAD
;
A
#
# COMPACT_ATOMS: atom_id res chain seq x y z
N ASP A 1 -19.25 -9.84 16.76
CA ASP A 1 -19.12 -8.60 17.56
C ASP A 1 -17.65 -8.18 17.56
N LEU A 2 -17.32 -6.99 17.05
CA LEU A 2 -15.95 -6.46 16.97
C LEU A 2 -15.30 -6.27 18.35
N LYS A 3 -16.09 -5.92 19.37
CA LYS A 3 -15.57 -5.72 20.73
C LYS A 3 -15.11 -7.04 21.33
N LEU A 4 -15.94 -8.08 21.20
CA LEU A 4 -15.60 -9.42 21.69
C LEU A 4 -14.36 -9.97 20.95
N ARG A 5 -14.25 -9.74 19.64
CA ARG A 5 -13.10 -10.19 18.84
C ARG A 5 -11.79 -9.56 19.31
N ARG A 6 -11.78 -8.24 19.55
CA ARG A 6 -10.61 -7.54 20.10
C ARG A 6 -10.25 -8.04 21.50
N GLN A 7 -11.25 -8.22 22.37
CA GLN A 7 -11.02 -8.76 23.71
C GLN A 7 -10.36 -10.15 23.65
N MET A 8 -10.84 -11.04 22.77
CA MET A 8 -10.24 -12.36 22.56
C MET A 8 -8.80 -12.28 22.06
N GLN A 9 -8.48 -11.35 21.15
CA GLN A 9 -7.11 -11.13 20.66
C GLN A 9 -6.17 -10.67 21.79
N ASP A 10 -6.64 -9.76 22.64
CA ASP A 10 -5.88 -9.26 23.79
C ASP A 10 -5.65 -10.36 24.85
N GLU A 11 -6.68 -11.18 25.12
CA GLU A 11 -6.56 -12.35 26.01
C GLU A 11 -5.58 -13.39 25.45
N LEU A 12 -5.64 -13.69 24.15
CA LEU A 12 -4.69 -14.59 23.48
C LEU A 12 -3.24 -14.09 23.60
N LYS A 13 -3.01 -12.79 23.35
CA LYS A 13 -1.69 -12.15 23.58
C LYS A 13 -1.22 -12.30 25.01
N ALA A 14 -2.10 -12.04 25.98
CA ALA A 14 -1.76 -12.11 27.39
C ALA A 14 -1.40 -13.55 27.81
N ILE A 15 -2.15 -14.54 27.30
CA ILE A 15 -1.85 -15.97 27.53
C ILE A 15 -0.49 -16.33 26.91
N GLN A 16 -0.26 -15.98 25.64
CA GLN A 16 1.01 -16.22 24.96
C GLN A 16 2.19 -15.66 25.76
N LYS A 17 2.11 -14.38 26.16
CA LYS A 17 3.17 -13.70 26.90
C LYS A 17 3.42 -14.33 28.28
N ARG A 18 2.37 -14.84 28.93
CA ARG A 18 2.46 -15.51 30.23
C ARG A 18 3.05 -16.91 30.14
N VAL A 19 2.74 -17.67 29.09
CA VAL A 19 3.22 -19.05 28.90
C VAL A 19 4.69 -19.06 28.48
N GLY A 20 5.14 -18.08 27.70
CA GLY A 20 6.56 -17.90 27.36
C GLY A 20 7.14 -18.96 26.42
N THR A 21 6.29 -19.76 25.77
CA THR A 21 6.69 -20.74 24.76
C THR A 21 6.57 -20.16 23.35
N ALA A 22 7.30 -20.73 22.40
CA ALA A 22 7.12 -20.40 20.98
C ALA A 22 5.68 -20.71 20.53
N PHE A 23 5.06 -19.78 19.82
CA PHE A 23 3.70 -19.89 19.30
C PHE A 23 3.69 -19.65 17.81
N VAL A 24 3.01 -20.52 17.07
CA VAL A 24 2.77 -20.36 15.63
C VAL A 24 1.27 -20.24 15.44
N HIS A 25 0.84 -19.10 14.92
CA HIS A 25 -0.55 -18.82 14.60
C HIS A 25 -0.73 -18.75 13.08
N VAL A 26 -1.74 -19.43 12.55
CA VAL A 26 -2.08 -19.41 11.13
C VAL A 26 -3.46 -18.78 10.99
N THR A 27 -3.53 -17.69 10.23
CA THR A 27 -4.78 -16.98 9.95
C THR A 27 -4.80 -16.54 8.49
N HIS A 28 -6.01 -16.29 7.99
CA HIS A 28 -6.23 -15.62 6.71
C HIS A 28 -6.55 -14.13 6.89
N ASP A 29 -6.72 -13.69 8.14
CA ASP A 29 -7.09 -12.33 8.50
C ASP A 29 -5.83 -11.48 8.75
N GLN A 30 -5.67 -10.43 7.95
CA GLN A 30 -4.52 -9.55 7.99
C GLN A 30 -4.46 -8.76 9.30
N GLU A 31 -5.61 -8.33 9.83
CA GLU A 31 -5.67 -7.56 11.08
C GLU A 31 -5.20 -8.41 12.26
N GLU A 32 -5.56 -9.69 12.26
CA GLU A 32 -5.08 -10.66 13.27
C GLU A 32 -3.56 -10.84 13.17
N ALA A 33 -3.02 -11.02 11.95
CA ALA A 33 -1.58 -11.17 11.74
C ALA A 33 -0.78 -9.92 12.15
N MET A 34 -1.28 -8.73 11.83
CA MET A 34 -0.65 -7.46 12.20
C MET A 34 -0.75 -7.16 13.69
N ALA A 35 -1.86 -7.52 14.32
CA ALA A 35 -2.06 -7.27 15.74
C ALA A 35 -1.23 -8.23 16.58
N LEU A 36 -1.25 -9.55 16.30
CA LEU A 36 -0.74 -10.57 17.21
C LEU A 36 0.75 -10.88 17.06
N ALA A 37 1.29 -10.83 15.83
CA ALA A 37 2.59 -11.43 15.54
C ALA A 37 3.79 -10.52 15.88
N ASP A 38 4.82 -11.09 16.49
CA ASP A 38 6.16 -10.46 16.53
C ASP A 38 6.86 -10.58 15.16
N HIS A 39 6.54 -11.66 14.44
CA HIS A 39 7.07 -11.95 13.11
C HIS A 39 5.97 -12.58 12.25
N CYS A 40 5.67 -11.96 11.11
CA CYS A 40 4.70 -12.44 10.13
C CYS A 40 5.41 -13.15 8.99
N VAL A 41 4.82 -14.23 8.47
CA VAL A 41 5.24 -14.91 7.25
C VAL A 41 4.05 -14.92 6.29
N VAL A 42 4.18 -14.22 5.17
CA VAL A 42 3.18 -14.18 4.11
C VAL A 42 3.49 -15.30 3.13
N MET A 43 2.50 -16.15 2.85
CA MET A 43 2.63 -17.29 1.96
C MET A 43 1.64 -17.21 0.80
N ASN A 44 2.08 -17.64 -0.38
CA ASN A 44 1.27 -17.78 -1.58
C ASN A 44 1.64 -19.09 -2.28
N ASP A 45 0.65 -19.93 -2.62
CA ASP A 45 0.84 -21.24 -3.25
C ASP A 45 1.95 -22.10 -2.62
N GLY A 46 2.01 -22.11 -1.28
CA GLY A 46 2.99 -22.86 -0.51
C GLY A 46 4.41 -22.28 -0.49
N ARG A 47 4.63 -21.09 -1.07
CA ARG A 47 5.92 -20.37 -1.08
C ARG A 47 5.85 -19.16 -0.16
N ILE A 48 6.98 -18.80 0.45
CA ILE A 48 7.10 -17.58 1.25
C ILE A 48 7.30 -16.39 0.31
N GLU A 49 6.36 -15.45 0.34
CA GLU A 49 6.39 -14.19 -0.40
C GLU A 49 7.17 -13.13 0.37
N ASP A 50 6.92 -13.02 1.68
CA ASP A 50 7.60 -12.09 2.56
C ASP A 50 7.60 -12.60 4.01
N LYS A 51 8.57 -12.15 4.82
CA LYS A 51 8.65 -12.48 6.24
C LYS A 51 9.40 -11.43 7.06
N GLY A 52 8.83 -10.99 8.18
CA GLY A 52 9.42 -9.94 9.01
C GLY A 52 8.49 -9.42 10.10
N PRO A 53 8.89 -8.37 10.83
CA PRO A 53 7.98 -7.62 11.69
C PRO A 53 6.76 -7.16 10.89
N PRO A 54 5.52 -7.27 11.41
CA PRO A 54 4.32 -6.94 10.63
C PRO A 54 4.32 -5.53 10.08
N GLU A 55 4.76 -4.54 10.86
CA GLU A 55 4.88 -3.15 10.44
C GLU A 55 5.80 -3.01 9.21
N ARG A 56 6.91 -3.76 9.16
CA ARG A 56 7.84 -3.76 8.03
C ARG A 56 7.21 -4.41 6.81
N VAL A 57 6.55 -5.57 6.97
CA VAL A 57 5.87 -6.26 5.86
C VAL A 57 4.76 -5.38 5.28
N TYR A 58 4.03 -4.64 6.12
CA TYR A 58 3.02 -3.67 5.67
C TYR A 58 3.66 -2.44 5.00
N ALA A 59 4.59 -1.77 5.66
CA ALA A 59 5.13 -0.49 5.18
C ALA A 59 6.10 -0.64 3.99
N ARG A 60 6.85 -1.74 3.93
CA ARG A 60 7.85 -2.04 2.88
C ARG A 60 7.72 -3.52 2.47
N PRO A 61 6.63 -3.89 1.78
CA PRO A 61 6.45 -5.23 1.23
C PRO A 61 7.54 -5.54 0.21
N LYS A 62 7.94 -6.81 0.10
CA LYS A 62 8.98 -7.25 -0.84
C LYS A 62 8.47 -7.66 -2.20
N THR A 63 7.19 -8.01 -2.30
CA THR A 63 6.58 -8.53 -3.53
C THR A 63 5.26 -7.85 -3.80
N ARG A 64 4.83 -7.85 -5.07
CA ARG A 64 3.51 -7.34 -5.46
C ARG A 64 2.40 -8.05 -4.70
N PHE A 65 2.51 -9.37 -4.52
CA PHE A 65 1.55 -10.15 -3.76
C PHE A 65 1.44 -9.62 -2.32
N SER A 66 2.55 -9.53 -1.59
CA SER A 66 2.55 -9.04 -0.20
C SER A 66 2.07 -7.59 -0.07
N ALA A 67 2.33 -6.74 -1.06
CA ALA A 67 1.81 -5.38 -1.11
C ALA A 67 0.26 -5.36 -1.16
N THR A 68 -0.34 -6.19 -2.01
CA THR A 68 -1.80 -6.29 -2.17
C THR A 68 -2.48 -7.17 -1.10
N PHE A 69 -1.75 -8.10 -0.51
CA PHE A 69 -2.27 -9.07 0.45
C PHE A 69 -2.28 -8.53 1.87
N MET A 70 -1.33 -7.67 2.27
CA MET A 70 -1.29 -7.13 3.64
C MET A 70 -2.16 -5.89 3.84
N GLY A 71 -2.90 -5.46 2.82
CA GLY A 71 -3.80 -4.32 2.85
C GLY A 71 -4.01 -3.72 1.47
N GLU A 72 -4.79 -2.65 1.40
CA GLU A 72 -4.99 -1.93 0.15
C GLU A 72 -3.68 -1.27 -0.32
N SER A 73 -3.50 -1.19 -1.63
CA SER A 73 -2.41 -0.47 -2.28
C SER A 73 -2.83 -0.09 -3.70
N THR A 74 -2.37 1.08 -4.13
CA THR A 74 -2.33 1.40 -5.56
C THR A 74 -1.11 0.74 -6.16
N ILE A 75 -1.30 -0.01 -7.24
CA ILE A 75 -0.21 -0.64 -7.98
C ILE A 75 -0.15 -0.04 -9.38
N LEU A 76 0.96 0.59 -9.71
CA LEU A 76 1.24 1.11 -11.06
C LEU A 76 2.30 0.23 -11.71
N ALA A 77 1.90 -0.52 -12.73
CA ALA A 77 2.86 -1.26 -13.55
C ALA A 77 3.65 -0.29 -14.43
N GLY A 78 4.91 -0.62 -14.68
CA GLY A 78 5.77 0.20 -15.53
C GLY A 78 7.04 -0.50 -15.95
N THR A 79 7.82 0.21 -16.77
CA THR A 79 9.15 -0.24 -17.21
C THR A 79 10.16 0.82 -16.84
N VAL A 80 11.29 0.39 -16.27
CA VAL A 80 12.40 1.29 -15.93
C VAL A 80 12.99 1.84 -17.22
N THR A 81 12.95 3.16 -17.38
CA THR A 81 13.58 3.83 -18.54
C THR A 81 15.00 4.25 -18.24
N GLU A 82 15.29 4.60 -16.98
CA GLU A 82 16.59 5.09 -16.53
C GLU A 82 16.83 4.68 -15.08
N ALA A 83 18.07 4.34 -14.75
CA ALA A 83 18.49 4.00 -13.39
C ALA A 83 19.92 4.51 -13.16
N GLU A 84 20.05 5.73 -12.65
CA GLU A 84 21.33 6.40 -12.44
C GLU A 84 21.37 7.09 -11.07
N ASN A 85 22.54 7.13 -10.43
CA ASN A 85 22.77 7.84 -9.16
C ASN A 85 21.78 7.49 -8.02
N GLY A 86 21.27 6.25 -7.99
CA GLY A 86 20.30 5.80 -6.98
C GLY A 86 18.88 6.33 -7.18
N ILE A 87 18.59 6.91 -8.36
CA ILE A 87 17.26 7.31 -8.79
C ILE A 87 16.86 6.40 -9.95
N VAL A 88 15.62 5.90 -9.90
CA VAL A 88 15.00 5.09 -10.94
C VAL A 88 13.84 5.87 -11.52
N THR A 89 13.83 6.03 -12.83
CA THR A 89 12.70 6.58 -13.58
C THR A 89 11.94 5.45 -14.25
N VAL A 90 10.64 5.38 -13.96
CA VAL A 90 9.75 4.33 -14.44
C VAL A 90 8.69 4.96 -15.34
N SER A 91 8.57 4.47 -16.56
CA SER A 91 7.45 4.81 -17.44
C SER A 91 6.22 4.02 -17.00
N THR A 92 5.17 4.73 -16.59
CA THR A 92 3.89 4.14 -16.16
C THR A 92 2.73 4.67 -17.00
N ALA A 93 1.55 4.07 -16.84
CA ALA A 93 0.31 4.54 -17.49
C ALA A 93 -0.10 5.97 -17.10
N VAL A 94 0.43 6.48 -15.98
CA VAL A 94 0.13 7.84 -15.48
C VAL A 94 1.27 8.84 -15.76
N GLY A 95 2.24 8.43 -16.58
CA GLY A 95 3.43 9.20 -16.93
C GLY A 95 4.72 8.67 -16.29
N PRO A 96 5.85 9.33 -16.54
CA PRO A 96 7.13 8.97 -15.93
C PRO A 96 7.14 9.33 -14.45
N VAL A 97 7.59 8.39 -13.61
CA VAL A 97 7.73 8.57 -12.17
C VAL A 97 9.17 8.31 -11.78
N SER A 98 9.83 9.29 -11.15
CA SER A 98 11.19 9.17 -10.63
C SER A 98 11.16 9.00 -9.11
N LEU A 99 11.91 8.03 -8.60
CA LEU A 99 11.97 7.71 -7.18
C LEU A 99 13.36 7.18 -6.78
N PRO A 100 13.75 7.29 -5.50
CA PRO A 100 14.94 6.63 -4.99
C PRO A 100 14.81 5.10 -5.10
N GLY A 101 15.86 4.44 -5.58
CA GLY A 101 15.86 2.99 -5.70
C GLY A 101 17.04 2.44 -6.50
N ALA A 102 17.03 1.13 -6.69
CA ALA A 102 17.98 0.44 -7.54
C ALA A 102 17.21 -0.56 -8.42
N SER A 103 17.39 -0.45 -9.73
CA SER A 103 16.88 -1.38 -10.73
C SER A 103 17.72 -1.26 -12.00
N THR A 104 17.39 -2.03 -13.03
CA THR A 104 18.07 -2.00 -14.33
C THR A 104 17.15 -1.40 -15.39
N ALA A 105 17.69 -0.55 -16.27
CA ALA A 105 16.95 -0.06 -17.44
C ALA A 105 16.36 -1.23 -18.25
N GLY A 106 15.11 -1.08 -18.68
CA GLY A 106 14.33 -2.11 -19.37
C GLY A 106 13.63 -3.13 -18.46
N ALA A 107 13.88 -3.12 -17.14
CA ALA A 107 13.18 -4.03 -16.23
C ALA A 107 11.69 -3.67 -16.10
N THR A 108 10.83 -4.68 -16.11
CA THR A 108 9.43 -4.56 -15.71
C THR A 108 9.35 -4.50 -14.19
N VAL A 109 8.64 -3.50 -13.68
CA VAL A 109 8.52 -3.21 -12.26
C VAL A 109 7.10 -2.78 -11.92
N ALA A 110 6.74 -2.87 -10.65
CA ALA A 110 5.51 -2.33 -10.10
C ALA A 110 5.83 -1.28 -9.02
N LEU A 111 5.17 -0.13 -9.09
CA LEU A 111 5.19 0.87 -8.04
C LEU A 111 4.00 0.63 -7.11
N ALA A 112 4.26 0.33 -5.85
CA ALA A 112 3.23 0.19 -4.83
C ALA A 112 3.18 1.43 -3.94
N ILE A 113 1.97 1.95 -3.72
CA ILE A 113 1.72 3.12 -2.90
C ILE A 113 0.57 2.81 -1.94
N ARG A 114 0.81 2.98 -0.64
CA ARG A 114 -0.25 2.77 0.37
C ARG A 114 -1.28 3.91 0.31
N PRO A 115 -2.56 3.63 0.60
CA PRO A 115 -3.61 4.64 0.53
C PRO A 115 -3.37 5.90 1.37
N GLU A 116 -2.76 5.74 2.54
CA GLU A 116 -2.37 6.84 3.43
C GLU A 116 -1.23 7.72 2.91
N HIS A 117 -0.48 7.28 1.89
CA HIS A 117 0.59 8.05 1.26
C HIS A 117 0.14 8.78 -0.01
N LEU A 118 -1.07 8.50 -0.52
CA LEU A 118 -1.66 9.25 -1.61
C LEU A 118 -2.29 10.55 -1.10
N VAL A 119 -1.82 11.65 -1.67
CA VAL A 119 -2.32 13.00 -1.41
C VAL A 119 -3.23 13.44 -2.54
N LEU A 120 -4.44 13.80 -2.16
CA LEU A 120 -5.48 14.31 -3.07
C LEU A 120 -5.56 15.84 -3.00
N GLY A 121 -5.61 16.50 -4.15
CA GLY A 121 -5.77 17.95 -4.28
C GLY A 121 -4.47 18.68 -4.63
N LYS A 122 -4.41 20.00 -4.35
CA LYS A 122 -3.25 20.83 -4.74
C LYS A 122 -1.94 20.21 -4.22
N ALA A 123 -1.09 19.81 -5.17
CA ALA A 123 0.09 18.97 -4.98
C ALA A 123 0.89 19.35 -3.73
N LYS A 124 0.86 18.46 -2.72
CA LYS A 124 1.76 18.53 -1.56
C LYS A 124 2.84 17.44 -1.59
N GLY A 125 2.74 16.48 -2.51
CA GLY A 125 3.81 15.50 -2.78
C GLY A 125 4.83 16.03 -3.78
N ASP A 126 6.05 15.49 -3.73
CA ASP A 126 7.13 15.78 -4.68
C ASP A 126 7.00 14.99 -6.00
N VAL A 127 6.20 13.91 -6.00
CA VAL A 127 5.87 13.11 -7.18
C VAL A 127 4.41 13.34 -7.56
N ALA A 128 4.19 13.89 -8.76
CA ALA A 128 2.88 14.01 -9.37
C ALA A 128 2.50 12.71 -10.11
N LEU A 129 1.33 12.16 -9.82
CA LEU A 129 0.76 10.98 -10.48
C LEU A 129 -0.35 11.36 -11.48
N GLY A 130 -0.43 12.64 -11.83
CA GLY A 130 -1.43 13.21 -12.73
C GLY A 130 -2.78 13.50 -12.08
N ASP A 131 -3.76 13.81 -12.93
CA ASP A 131 -5.14 14.02 -12.51
C ASP A 131 -5.90 12.69 -12.48
N GLY A 132 -6.74 12.52 -11.46
CA GLY A 132 -7.63 11.40 -11.31
C GLY A 132 -9.08 11.83 -11.24
N LYS A 133 -9.95 11.09 -11.92
CA LYS A 133 -11.40 11.22 -11.80
C LYS A 133 -11.88 10.38 -10.62
N VAL A 134 -12.54 11.02 -9.65
CA VAL A 134 -13.09 10.36 -8.47
C VAL A 134 -14.31 9.55 -8.87
N GLY A 135 -14.27 8.24 -8.64
CA GLY A 135 -15.38 7.34 -8.89
C GLY A 135 -16.26 7.16 -7.65
N ASP A 136 -15.65 6.91 -6.50
CA ASP A 136 -16.37 6.60 -5.26
C ASP A 136 -15.68 7.24 -4.03
N VAL A 137 -16.49 7.63 -3.04
CA VAL A 137 -16.05 8.24 -1.79
C VAL A 137 -16.86 7.66 -0.64
N VAL A 138 -16.20 6.85 0.20
CA VAL A 138 -16.83 6.17 1.34
C VAL A 138 -16.29 6.73 2.64
N PHE A 139 -17.18 7.23 3.51
CA PHE A 139 -16.81 7.66 4.85
C PHE A 139 -16.58 6.46 5.77
N GLN A 140 -15.40 6.38 6.41
CA GLN A 140 -15.00 5.30 7.31
C GLN A 140 -14.60 5.86 8.69
N GLY A 141 -15.40 6.79 9.23
CA GLY A 141 -15.20 7.36 10.56
C GLY A 141 -14.07 8.39 10.60
N SER A 142 -12.82 7.94 10.77
CA SER A 142 -11.66 8.85 10.90
C SER A 142 -11.09 9.33 9.56
N PHE A 143 -11.46 8.69 8.45
CA PHE A 143 -11.03 9.06 7.12
C PHE A 143 -12.13 8.78 6.08
N LYS A 144 -11.95 9.31 4.87
CA LYS A 144 -12.71 8.95 3.68
C LYS A 144 -11.84 8.09 2.78
N ARG A 145 -12.33 6.91 2.40
CA ARG A 145 -11.72 6.06 1.38
C ARG A 145 -12.19 6.56 0.01
N VAL A 146 -11.24 6.94 -0.83
CA VAL A 146 -11.50 7.54 -2.14
C VAL A 146 -10.95 6.62 -3.22
N LEU A 147 -11.80 6.26 -4.18
CA LEU A 147 -11.41 5.53 -5.38
C LEU A 147 -11.39 6.50 -6.56
N ALA A 148 -10.26 6.58 -7.26
CA ALA A 148 -10.11 7.40 -8.46
C ALA A 148 -9.42 6.61 -9.58
N THR A 149 -9.62 7.00 -10.82
CA THR A 149 -8.93 6.46 -11.99
C THR A 149 -8.16 7.58 -12.69
N SER A 150 -7.00 7.30 -13.27
CA SER A 150 -6.26 8.34 -14.01
C SER A 150 -7.08 8.87 -15.19
N THR A 151 -6.89 10.16 -15.50
CA THR A 151 -7.47 10.79 -16.70
C THR A 151 -6.71 10.42 -17.98
N LEU A 152 -5.47 9.93 -17.87
CA LEU A 152 -4.65 9.49 -19.00
C LEU A 152 -4.98 8.05 -19.41
N ASP A 153 -5.13 7.17 -18.41
CA ASP A 153 -5.48 5.76 -18.59
C ASP A 153 -6.43 5.32 -17.46
N PRO A 154 -7.66 4.83 -17.75
CA PRO A 154 -8.58 4.38 -16.72
C PRO A 154 -8.18 3.05 -16.06
N ALA A 155 -7.18 2.32 -16.58
CA ALA A 155 -6.73 1.04 -16.03
C ALA A 155 -6.17 1.13 -14.60
N PRO A 156 -5.24 2.05 -14.26
CA PRO A 156 -4.80 2.23 -12.87
C PRO A 156 -5.91 2.81 -11.99
N GLN A 157 -6.21 2.09 -10.91
CA GLN A 157 -7.08 2.56 -9.83
C GLN A 157 -6.24 3.08 -8.66
N PHE A 158 -6.48 4.34 -8.31
CA PHE A 158 -5.96 4.96 -7.10
C PHE A 158 -6.91 4.71 -5.93
N ILE A 159 -6.36 4.25 -4.82
CA ILE A 159 -7.06 4.05 -3.56
C ILE A 159 -6.40 4.95 -2.52
N ALA A 160 -7.06 6.03 -2.11
CA ALA A 160 -6.50 7.00 -1.18
C ALA A 160 -7.31 7.09 0.12
N LYS A 161 -6.63 7.37 1.23
CA LYS A 161 -7.25 7.71 2.52
C LYS A 161 -7.16 9.21 2.75
N ALA A 162 -8.24 9.92 2.41
CA ALA A 162 -8.35 11.35 2.66
C ALA A 162 -8.84 11.61 4.09
N SER A 163 -8.52 12.79 4.65
CA SER A 163 -9.09 13.23 5.92
C SER A 163 -10.62 13.10 5.95
N ALA A 164 -11.20 12.77 7.10
CA ALA A 164 -12.65 12.78 7.30
C ALA A 164 -13.31 14.13 6.91
N SER A 165 -12.56 15.24 7.07
CA SER A 165 -12.99 16.59 6.70
C SER A 165 -12.77 16.97 5.23
N ALA A 166 -12.18 16.08 4.42
CA ALA A 166 -11.94 16.36 3.01
C ALA A 166 -13.27 16.59 2.26
N THR A 167 -13.32 17.59 1.38
CA THR A 167 -14.53 17.97 0.64
C THR A 167 -14.68 17.25 -0.70
N VAL A 168 -13.85 16.24 -0.96
CA VAL A 168 -13.87 15.45 -2.20
C VAL A 168 -15.19 14.70 -2.39
N GLN A 169 -15.70 14.71 -3.61
CA GLN A 169 -16.95 14.07 -4.03
C GLN A 169 -16.74 13.20 -5.28
N ALA A 170 -17.64 12.23 -5.47
CA ALA A 170 -17.67 11.45 -6.71
C ALA A 170 -17.95 12.37 -7.91
N GLY A 171 -17.21 12.17 -9.00
CA GLY A 171 -17.24 13.00 -10.20
C GLY A 171 -16.18 14.11 -10.23
N ASP A 172 -15.55 14.44 -9.09
CA ASP A 172 -14.47 15.42 -9.05
C ASP A 172 -13.28 14.97 -9.91
N THR A 173 -12.58 15.93 -10.51
CA THR A 173 -11.25 15.72 -11.07
C THR A 173 -10.23 16.39 -10.17
N ILE A 174 -9.30 15.61 -9.64
CA ILE A 174 -8.35 16.05 -8.63
C ILE A 174 -6.93 15.61 -8.99
N ALA A 175 -5.96 16.47 -8.72
CA ALA A 175 -4.56 16.09 -8.79
C ALA A 175 -4.23 15.05 -7.71
N ILE A 176 -3.46 14.04 -8.09
CA ILE A 176 -2.97 12.97 -7.21
C ILE A 176 -1.45 13.09 -7.13
N SER A 177 -0.92 13.08 -5.92
CA SER A 177 0.52 13.14 -5.66
C SER A 177 0.90 12.25 -4.48
N CYS A 178 2.18 11.98 -4.33
CA CYS A 178 2.74 11.28 -3.17
C CYS A 178 4.18 11.73 -2.93
N ASN A 179 4.80 11.28 -1.84
CA ASN A 179 6.22 11.49 -1.63
C ASN A 179 7.02 10.37 -2.31
N ALA A 180 8.15 10.70 -2.95
CA ALA A 180 9.00 9.73 -3.64
C ALA A 180 9.48 8.60 -2.71
N GLN A 181 9.73 8.93 -1.44
CA GLN A 181 10.14 7.95 -0.43
C GLN A 181 9.02 6.98 -0.03
N ASP A 182 7.76 7.33 -0.24
CA ASP A 182 6.61 6.50 0.11
C ASP A 182 6.24 5.51 -1.01
N ILE A 183 6.83 5.69 -2.20
CA ILE A 183 6.68 4.76 -3.32
C ILE A 183 7.61 3.57 -3.10
N ILE A 184 7.07 2.37 -3.20
CA ILE A 184 7.82 1.12 -3.09
C ILE A 184 8.03 0.57 -4.50
N LEU A 185 9.30 0.45 -4.91
CA LEU A 185 9.67 -0.23 -6.14
C LEU A 185 9.70 -1.75 -5.92
N LEU A 186 8.87 -2.48 -6.66
CA LEU A 186 8.78 -3.93 -6.62
C LEU A 186 9.21 -4.50 -7.96
N ALA A 187 10.01 -5.57 -7.94
CA ALA A 187 10.23 -6.39 -9.12
C ALA A 187 8.92 -7.13 -9.45
N ASP A 188 8.56 -7.19 -10.72
CA ASP A 188 7.43 -7.99 -11.21
C ASP A 188 7.83 -9.46 -11.38
#